data_AF-A0A948XT39-F1
#
_entry.id   AF-A0A948XT39-F1
#
_cell.length_a   1.000
_cell.length_b   1.000
_cell.length_c   1.000
_cell.angle_alpha   90.00
_cell.angle_beta   90.00
_cell.angle_gamma   90.00
#
_symmetry.space_group_name_H-M   'P 1'
#
loop_
_entity.id
_entity.type
_entity.pdbx_description
1 polymer ?
#
loop_
_entity_poly.entity_id
_entity_poly.type
_entity_poly.pdbx_seq_one_letter_code
_entity_poly.pdbx_strand_id
1 'polypeptide(L)'
;MSRFEELIQTVETYQALVEENYTRIRRLAEEVRGGLCDYIGAPDGVCVHLVPPVGAFEPRAYGDLAFSIPPRGFRPLGPVAFGLAFRVSKEADWLRLRFECRKTGDDFVVGIEDGAEYTFRLPIEEGDSAPFYAHIYQYILSWFEENIESYREGTYGTRAIGFGLMDEPSPQRAIAES
;
A
#
# COMPACT_ATOMS: atom_id res chain seq x y z
N MET A 1 37.27 -17.50 15.67
CA MET A 1 35.99 -16.81 15.91
C MET A 1 35.27 -17.50 17.04
N SER A 2 34.68 -16.72 17.96
CA SER A 2 33.78 -17.25 18.99
C SER A 2 32.38 -17.48 18.42
N ARG A 3 31.57 -18.33 19.10
CA ARG A 3 30.15 -18.54 18.74
C ARG A 3 29.34 -17.24 18.76
N PHE A 4 29.73 -16.31 19.64
CA PHE A 4 29.07 -15.01 19.73
C PHE A 4 29.43 -14.12 18.55
N GLU A 5 30.70 -14.09 18.12
CA GLU A 5 31.13 -13.35 16.92
C GLU A 5 30.43 -13.86 15.65
N GLU A 6 30.31 -15.18 15.50
CA GLU A 6 29.59 -15.80 14.38
C GLU A 6 28.11 -15.40 14.35
N LEU A 7 27.45 -15.37 15.52
CA LEU A 7 26.07 -14.91 15.66
C LEU A 7 25.93 -13.44 15.26
N ILE A 8 26.81 -12.57 15.75
CA ILE A 8 26.79 -11.14 15.42
C ILE A 8 26.97 -10.93 13.91
N GLN A 9 27.97 -11.57 13.30
CA GLN A 9 28.23 -11.45 11.86
C GLN A 9 27.04 -11.94 11.01
N THR A 10 26.38 -13.02 11.44
CA THR A 10 25.17 -13.54 10.78
C THR A 10 24.02 -12.54 10.88
N VAL A 11 23.82 -11.95 12.06
CA VAL A 11 22.77 -10.94 12.29
C VAL A 11 23.04 -9.65 11.51
N GLU A 12 24.29 -9.20 11.41
CA GLU A 12 24.67 -8.04 10.59
C GLU A 12 24.33 -8.27 9.12
N THR A 13 24.68 -9.45 8.60
CA THR A 13 24.35 -9.85 7.22
C THR A 13 22.84 -9.87 7.01
N TYR A 14 22.09 -10.43 7.97
CA TYR A 14 20.63 -10.45 7.93
C TYR A 14 20.03 -9.04 7.88
N GLN A 15 20.46 -8.13 8.76
CA GLN A 15 19.93 -6.76 8.78
C GLN A 15 20.32 -5.96 7.52
N ALA A 16 21.48 -6.22 6.92
CA ALA A 16 21.87 -5.64 5.63
C ALA A 16 20.92 -6.08 4.51
N LEU A 17 20.55 -7.36 4.45
CA LEU A 17 19.59 -7.89 3.48
C LEU A 17 18.18 -7.31 3.70
N VAL A 18 17.79 -7.07 4.95
CA VAL A 18 16.51 -6.42 5.27
C VAL A 18 16.49 -4.98 4.75
N GLU A 19 17.56 -4.22 4.94
CA GLU A 19 17.67 -2.85 4.45
C GLU A 19 17.65 -2.78 2.92
N GLU A 20 18.35 -3.69 2.25
CA GLU A 20 18.33 -3.79 0.80
C GLU A 20 16.92 -4.12 0.28
N ASN A 21 16.28 -5.14 0.86
CA ASN A 21 14.92 -5.54 0.49
C ASN A 21 13.94 -4.38 0.67
N TYR A 22 13.98 -3.71 1.82
CA TYR A 22 13.13 -2.58 2.12
C TYR A 22 13.33 -1.43 1.13
N THR A 23 14.58 -1.05 0.87
CA THR A 23 14.91 0.03 -0.07
C THR A 23 14.36 -0.25 -1.47
N ARG A 24 14.51 -1.48 -1.96
CA ARG A 24 13.99 -1.89 -3.28
C ARG A 24 12.47 -1.90 -3.32
N ILE A 25 11.79 -2.44 -2.30
CA ILE A 25 10.32 -2.43 -2.23
C ILE A 25 9.79 -1.00 -2.14
N ARG A 26 10.44 -0.12 -1.35
CA ARG A 26 10.07 1.29 -1.27
C ARG A 26 10.14 1.96 -2.63
N ARG A 27 11.21 1.73 -3.39
CA ARG A 27 11.36 2.22 -4.75
C ARG A 27 10.24 1.72 -5.66
N LEU A 28 9.94 0.42 -5.63
CA LEU A 28 8.85 -0.17 -6.40
C LEU A 28 7.50 0.50 -6.09
N ALA A 29 7.19 0.67 -4.81
CA ALA A 29 5.93 1.28 -4.39
C ALA A 29 5.80 2.74 -4.87
N GLU A 30 6.90 3.50 -4.88
CA GLU A 30 6.92 4.87 -5.41
C GLU A 30 6.78 4.92 -6.94
N GLU A 31 7.46 4.02 -7.67
CA GLU A 31 7.32 3.90 -9.13
C GLU A 31 5.88 3.51 -9.51
N VAL A 32 5.29 2.55 -8.80
CA VAL A 32 3.88 2.14 -8.95
C VAL A 32 2.92 3.29 -8.64
N ARG A 33 3.13 4.02 -7.53
CA ARG A 33 2.30 5.18 -7.16
C ARG A 33 2.31 6.24 -8.27
N GLY A 34 3.49 6.55 -8.80
CA GLY A 34 3.65 7.50 -9.91
C GLY A 34 2.93 7.04 -11.16
N GLY A 35 3.25 5.83 -11.63
CA GLY A 35 2.68 5.30 -12.87
C GLY A 35 1.16 5.07 -12.82
N LEU A 36 0.60 4.70 -11.67
CA LEU A 36 -0.86 4.65 -11.48
C LEU A 36 -1.49 6.03 -11.64
N CYS A 37 -0.86 7.08 -11.11
CA CYS A 37 -1.44 8.41 -11.23
C CYS A 37 -1.35 8.96 -12.67
N ASP A 38 -0.26 8.66 -13.36
CA ASP A 38 -0.11 8.95 -14.79
C ASP A 38 -1.15 8.19 -15.62
N TYR A 39 -1.39 6.91 -15.31
CA TYR A 39 -2.38 6.08 -15.98
C TYR A 39 -3.82 6.59 -15.79
N ILE A 40 -4.19 7.01 -14.57
CA ILE A 40 -5.52 7.57 -14.27
C ILE A 40 -5.69 8.95 -14.90
N GLY A 41 -4.63 9.75 -15.01
CA GLY A 41 -4.64 11.03 -15.71
C GLY A 41 -5.41 12.14 -14.99
N ALA A 42 -5.28 12.26 -13.67
CA ALA A 42 -5.96 13.31 -12.92
C ALA A 42 -5.47 14.73 -13.30
N PRO A 43 -6.36 15.67 -13.66
CA PRO A 43 -5.99 16.95 -14.30
C PRO A 43 -5.27 17.95 -13.37
N ASP A 44 -5.37 17.79 -12.06
CA ASP A 44 -4.77 18.61 -11.01
C ASP A 44 -3.59 17.92 -10.28
N GLY A 45 -3.15 16.76 -10.81
CA GLY A 45 -1.84 16.20 -10.57
C GLY A 45 -1.71 15.15 -9.45
N VAL A 46 -2.50 15.21 -8.37
CA VAL A 46 -2.38 14.24 -7.26
C VAL A 46 -3.64 13.40 -7.12
N CYS A 47 -3.51 12.13 -7.47
CA CYS A 47 -4.60 11.16 -7.43
C CYS A 47 -4.29 9.86 -6.69
N VAL A 48 -3.03 9.62 -6.35
CA VAL A 48 -2.61 8.45 -5.56
C VAL A 48 -1.57 8.86 -4.50
N HIS A 49 -1.86 8.53 -3.24
CA HIS A 49 -0.92 8.66 -2.12
C HIS A 49 -0.47 7.30 -1.61
N LEU A 50 0.81 7.21 -1.22
CA LEU A 50 1.33 6.07 -0.47
C LEU A 50 1.03 6.27 1.03
N VAL A 51 0.25 5.35 1.61
CA VAL A 51 -0.30 5.45 2.97
C VAL A 51 -0.08 4.15 3.75
N PRO A 52 -0.21 4.15 5.10
CA PRO A 52 -0.12 2.92 5.88
C PRO A 52 -1.11 1.85 5.41
N PRO A 53 -0.72 0.55 5.40
CA PRO A 53 -1.55 -0.53 4.86
C PRO A 53 -2.81 -0.81 5.69
N VAL A 54 -2.83 -0.39 6.96
CA VAL A 54 -3.92 -0.60 7.91
C VAL A 54 -4.11 0.64 8.79
N GLY A 55 -5.24 0.72 9.48
CA GLY A 55 -5.59 1.85 10.34
C GLY A 55 -6.09 3.08 9.58
N ALA A 56 -6.42 4.14 10.32
CA ALA A 56 -6.82 5.43 9.77
C ALA A 56 -5.63 6.12 9.08
N PHE A 57 -5.92 6.90 8.05
CA PHE A 57 -4.90 7.67 7.33
C PHE A 57 -5.46 9.02 6.85
N GLU A 58 -4.55 9.94 6.56
CA GLU A 58 -4.80 11.22 5.89
C GLU A 58 -4.19 11.15 4.48
N PRO A 59 -4.74 11.84 3.48
CA PRO A 59 -4.19 11.84 2.12
C PRO A 59 -2.95 12.72 2.01
N ARG A 60 -1.83 12.24 2.52
CA ARG A 60 -0.53 12.91 2.47
C ARG A 60 0.62 11.94 2.23
N ALA A 61 1.80 12.47 1.94
CA ALA A 61 3.01 11.67 1.85
C ALA A 61 3.44 11.19 3.26
N TYR A 62 3.45 9.87 3.47
CA TYR A 62 3.91 9.25 4.73
C TYR A 62 5.39 8.86 4.73
N GLY A 63 6.03 8.78 3.56
CA GLY A 63 7.39 8.28 3.45
C GLY A 63 7.51 6.86 4.03
N ASP A 64 8.45 6.66 4.94
CA ASP A 64 8.67 5.34 5.57
C ASP A 64 7.49 4.84 6.40
N LEU A 65 6.62 5.74 6.88
CA LEU A 65 5.46 5.34 7.68
C LEU A 65 4.36 4.66 6.84
N ALA A 66 4.48 4.67 5.52
CA ALA A 66 3.51 4.00 4.64
C ALA A 66 3.68 2.47 4.59
N PHE A 67 4.77 1.94 5.14
CA PHE A 67 5.12 0.53 5.05
C PHE A 67 4.87 -0.20 6.36
N SER A 68 4.60 -1.50 6.30
CA SER A 68 4.39 -2.36 7.47
C SER A 68 5.65 -2.64 8.29
N ILE A 69 6.82 -2.19 7.82
CA ILE A 69 8.09 -2.38 8.50
C ILE A 69 8.48 -1.08 9.22
N PRO A 70 8.96 -1.14 10.47
CA PRO A 70 9.38 0.06 11.16
C PRO A 70 10.61 0.67 10.47
N PRO A 71 10.78 2.01 10.48
CA PRO A 71 11.89 2.67 9.81
C PRO A 71 13.25 2.41 10.48
N ARG A 72 13.27 1.93 11.73
CA ARG A 72 14.48 1.68 12.53
C ARG A 72 14.29 0.47 13.44
N GLY A 73 15.41 -0.09 13.92
CA GLY A 73 15.44 -1.22 14.85
C GLY A 73 15.65 -2.56 14.16
N PHE A 74 15.53 -3.65 14.93
CA PHE A 74 15.66 -5.00 14.39
C PHE A 74 14.40 -5.36 13.59
N ARG A 75 14.58 -5.57 12.30
CA ARG A 75 13.46 -5.81 11.37
C ARG A 75 13.49 -7.24 10.85
N PRO A 76 12.32 -7.87 10.64
CA PRO A 76 12.25 -9.17 10.00
C PRO A 76 12.48 -9.05 8.49
N LEU A 77 13.20 -10.02 7.93
CA LEU A 77 13.26 -10.25 6.50
C LEU A 77 11.98 -10.96 6.05
N GLY A 78 11.22 -10.32 5.18
CA GLY A 78 9.95 -10.87 4.70
C GLY A 78 9.21 -9.90 3.78
N PRO A 79 7.95 -10.24 3.44
CA PRO A 79 7.07 -9.37 2.68
C PRO A 79 6.82 -8.05 3.40
N VAL A 80 6.66 -6.98 2.62
CA VAL A 80 6.35 -5.64 3.12
C VAL A 80 5.02 -5.21 2.52
N ALA A 81 4.09 -4.79 3.39
CA ALA A 81 2.80 -4.27 2.97
C ALA A 81 2.77 -2.74 2.98
N PHE A 82 1.99 -2.15 2.08
CA PHE A 82 1.73 -0.72 2.00
C PHE A 82 0.33 -0.47 1.44
N GLY A 83 -0.20 0.74 1.64
CA GLY A 83 -1.46 1.16 1.06
C GLY A 83 -1.26 2.17 -0.08
N LEU A 84 -2.10 2.10 -1.10
CA LEU A 84 -2.28 3.19 -2.05
C LEU A 84 -3.68 3.78 -1.86
N ALA A 85 -3.74 5.06 -1.52
CA ALA A 85 -4.96 5.83 -1.40
C ALA A 85 -5.27 6.53 -2.72
N PHE A 86 -6.35 6.12 -3.38
CA PHE A 86 -6.85 6.66 -4.64
C PHE A 86 -7.89 7.73 -4.36
N ARG A 87 -7.76 8.89 -5.00
CA ARG A 87 -8.78 9.93 -4.93
C ARG A 87 -9.94 9.58 -5.85
N VAL A 88 -11.15 9.50 -5.30
CA VAL A 88 -12.36 9.04 -6.00
C VAL A 88 -13.42 10.13 -6.18
N SER A 89 -13.21 11.33 -5.63
CA SER A 89 -14.11 12.48 -5.79
C SER A 89 -13.36 13.80 -6.01
N LYS A 90 -14.09 14.86 -6.37
CA LYS A 90 -13.53 16.22 -6.52
C LYS A 90 -13.27 16.87 -5.16
N GLU A 91 -14.04 16.46 -4.16
CA GLU A 91 -13.98 16.89 -2.77
C GLU A 91 -12.86 16.19 -1.99
N ALA A 92 -12.06 15.36 -2.67
CA ALA A 92 -10.95 14.61 -2.13
C ALA A 92 -11.38 13.54 -1.11
N ASP A 93 -12.33 12.70 -1.51
CA ASP A 93 -12.58 11.40 -0.88
C ASP A 93 -11.53 10.38 -1.35
N TRP A 94 -11.06 9.54 -0.43
CA TRP A 94 -9.94 8.63 -0.67
C TRP A 94 -10.29 7.18 -0.33
N LEU A 95 -9.93 6.28 -1.24
CA LEU A 95 -10.09 4.84 -1.12
C LEU A 95 -8.73 4.18 -0.98
N ARG A 96 -8.50 3.36 0.05
CA ARG A 96 -7.23 2.63 0.20
C ARG A 96 -7.34 1.22 -0.34
N LEU A 97 -6.40 0.84 -1.20
CA LEU A 97 -6.10 -0.56 -1.50
C LEU A 97 -4.82 -0.99 -0.78
N ARG A 98 -4.83 -2.19 -0.18
CA ARG A 98 -3.65 -2.79 0.44
C ARG A 98 -2.89 -3.63 -0.59
N PHE A 99 -1.58 -3.47 -0.58
CA PHE A 99 -0.64 -4.26 -1.38
C PHE A 99 0.34 -4.96 -0.45
N GLU A 100 0.83 -6.10 -0.92
CA GLU A 100 1.94 -6.82 -0.27
C GLU A 100 3.00 -7.14 -1.31
N CYS A 101 4.24 -6.77 -1.02
CA CYS A 101 5.36 -6.99 -1.93
C CYS A 101 6.38 -7.94 -1.32
N ARG A 102 6.84 -8.91 -2.12
CA ARG A 102 7.91 -9.86 -1.74
C ARG A 102 8.95 -9.99 -2.85
N LYS A 103 10.22 -10.12 -2.47
CA LYS A 103 11.30 -10.47 -3.42
C LYS A 103 11.27 -11.97 -3.73
N THR A 104 11.33 -12.33 -5.00
CA THR A 104 11.44 -13.72 -5.50
C THR A 104 12.55 -13.79 -6.54
N GLY A 105 13.69 -14.39 -6.18
CA GLY A 105 14.89 -14.30 -7.03
C GLY A 105 15.31 -12.84 -7.19
N ASP A 106 15.42 -12.36 -8.43
CA ASP A 106 15.74 -10.97 -8.75
C ASP A 106 14.51 -10.09 -9.02
N ASP A 107 13.32 -10.69 -8.98
CA ASP A 107 12.06 -10.01 -9.26
C ASP A 107 11.27 -9.74 -7.97
N PHE A 108 10.25 -8.88 -8.08
CA PHE A 108 9.35 -8.50 -7.00
C PHE A 108 7.93 -8.88 -7.35
N VAL A 109 7.27 -9.65 -6.48
CA VAL A 109 5.86 -10.00 -6.64
C VAL A 109 5.03 -9.09 -5.76
N VAL A 110 4.13 -8.33 -6.38
CA VAL A 110 3.14 -7.46 -5.73
C VAL A 110 1.80 -8.17 -5.76
N GLY A 111 1.31 -8.55 -4.59
CA GLY A 111 -0.04 -9.06 -4.37
C GLY A 111 -1.02 -7.94 -4.05
N ILE A 112 -2.23 -8.08 -4.57
CA ILE A 112 -3.38 -7.21 -4.36
C ILE A 112 -4.39 -7.95 -3.47
N GLU A 113 -5.20 -7.21 -2.71
CA GLU A 113 -6.20 -7.77 -1.79
C GLU A 113 -7.23 -8.70 -2.45
N ASP A 114 -7.45 -8.57 -3.76
CA ASP A 114 -8.35 -9.46 -4.54
C ASP A 114 -7.72 -10.81 -4.91
N GLY A 115 -6.46 -11.04 -4.54
CA GLY A 115 -5.70 -12.25 -4.81
C GLY A 115 -4.88 -12.22 -6.10
N ALA A 116 -4.94 -11.15 -6.90
CA ALA A 116 -4.10 -11.01 -8.07
C ALA A 116 -2.64 -10.70 -7.69
N GLU A 117 -1.70 -11.24 -8.46
CA GLU A 117 -0.26 -11.04 -8.27
C GLU A 117 0.41 -10.61 -9.57
N TYR A 118 1.31 -9.63 -9.45
CA TYR A 118 2.08 -9.10 -10.58
C TYR A 118 3.56 -9.12 -10.25
N THR A 119 4.37 -9.50 -11.24
CA THR A 119 5.83 -9.57 -11.08
C THR A 119 6.48 -8.39 -11.77
N PHE A 120 7.39 -7.73 -11.06
CA PHE A 120 8.14 -6.57 -11.54
C PHE A 120 9.64 -6.81 -11.41
N ARG A 121 10.38 -6.32 -12.40
CA ARG A 121 11.81 -6.07 -12.28
C ARG A 121 12.02 -4.59 -12.04
N LEU A 122 13.03 -4.22 -11.25
CA LEU A 122 13.36 -2.82 -10.97
C LEU A 122 14.57 -2.36 -11.79
N PRO A 123 14.56 -1.14 -12.37
CA PRO A 123 13.40 -0.23 -12.48
C PRO A 123 12.27 -0.84 -13.32
N ILE A 124 11.01 -0.43 -13.06
CA ILE A 124 9.89 -0.85 -13.91
C ILE A 124 10.09 -0.29 -15.32
N GLU A 125 10.09 -1.17 -16.32
CA GLU A 125 10.17 -0.78 -17.72
C GLU A 125 8.85 -0.16 -18.21
N GLU A 126 8.93 0.74 -19.19
CA GLU A 126 7.77 1.41 -19.75
C GLU A 126 6.86 0.39 -20.47
N GLY A 127 5.59 0.32 -20.06
CA GLY A 127 4.61 -0.60 -20.63
C GLY A 127 4.41 -1.91 -19.85
N ASP A 128 5.40 -2.37 -19.07
CA ASP A 128 5.30 -3.61 -18.28
C ASP A 128 4.23 -3.54 -17.18
N SER A 129 3.99 -2.33 -16.69
CA SER A 129 3.02 -2.06 -15.63
C SER A 129 1.60 -1.75 -16.11
N ALA A 130 1.38 -1.60 -17.42
CA ALA A 130 0.07 -1.26 -17.97
C ALA A 130 -1.03 -2.29 -17.62
N PRO A 131 -0.79 -3.62 -17.68
CA PRO A 131 -1.79 -4.61 -17.25
C PRO A 131 -2.14 -4.50 -15.76
N PHE A 132 -1.15 -4.20 -14.91
CA PHE A 132 -1.35 -3.99 -13.48
C PHE A 132 -2.19 -2.73 -13.23
N TYR A 133 -1.87 -1.61 -13.88
CA TYR A 133 -2.63 -0.36 -13.73
C TYR A 133 -4.08 -0.49 -14.22
N ALA A 134 -4.28 -1.14 -15.36
CA ALA A 134 -5.61 -1.43 -15.89
C ALA A 134 -6.43 -2.27 -14.91
N HIS A 135 -5.82 -3.31 -14.32
CA HIS A 135 -6.48 -4.17 -13.34
C HIS A 135 -6.90 -3.39 -12.09
N ILE A 136 -6.02 -2.58 -11.51
CA ILE A 136 -6.34 -1.75 -10.33
C ILE A 136 -7.47 -0.76 -10.64
N TYR A 137 -7.41 -0.09 -11.79
CA TYR A 137 -8.47 0.83 -12.19
C TYR A 137 -9.82 0.12 -12.35
N GLN A 138 -9.85 -1.02 -13.04
CA GLN A 138 -11.06 -1.82 -13.20
C GLN A 138 -11.57 -2.39 -11.88
N TYR A 139 -10.69 -2.79 -10.97
CA TYR A 139 -11.07 -3.27 -9.65
C TYR A 139 -11.80 -2.20 -8.84
N ILE A 140 -11.27 -0.96 -8.83
CA ILE A 140 -11.91 0.17 -8.14
C ILE A 140 -13.26 0.49 -8.78
N LEU A 141 -13.31 0.59 -10.12
CA LEU A 141 -14.54 0.92 -10.84
C LEU A 141 -15.63 -0.12 -10.60
N SER A 142 -15.29 -1.40 -10.77
CA SER A 142 -16.21 -2.53 -10.60
C SER A 142 -16.80 -2.55 -9.19
N TRP A 143 -16.00 -2.23 -8.17
CA TRP A 143 -16.53 -2.17 -6.81
C TRP A 143 -17.63 -1.13 -6.63
N PHE A 144 -17.47 0.07 -7.20
CA PHE A 144 -18.52 1.10 -7.14
C PHE A 144 -19.76 0.68 -7.92
N GLU A 145 -19.58 0.11 -9.11
CA GLU A 145 -20.70 -0.38 -9.94
C GLU A 145 -21.49 -1.50 -9.25
N GLU A 146 -20.79 -2.48 -8.64
CA GLU A 146 -21.40 -3.57 -7.87
C GLU A 146 -22.20 -3.05 -6.67
N ASN A 147 -21.70 -2.04 -5.95
CA ASN A 147 -22.39 -1.47 -4.79
C ASN A 147 -23.63 -0.65 -5.21
N ILE A 148 -23.55 0.07 -6.32
CA ILE A 148 -24.70 0.79 -6.89
C ILE A 148 -25.80 -0.19 -7.28
N GLU A 149 -25.44 -1.30 -7.95
CA GLU A 149 -26.41 -2.29 -8.40
C GLU A 149 -27.03 -3.05 -7.24
N SER A 150 -26.21 -3.48 -6.26
CA SER A 150 -26.71 -4.12 -5.04
C SER A 150 -27.77 -3.25 -4.36
N TYR A 151 -27.49 -1.95 -4.18
CA TYR A 151 -28.44 -1.01 -3.59
C TYR A 151 -29.75 -0.91 -4.39
N ARG A 152 -29.69 -0.89 -5.72
CA ARG A 152 -30.88 -0.85 -6.60
C ARG A 152 -31.72 -2.12 -6.49
N GLU A 153 -31.07 -3.27 -6.34
CA GLU A 153 -31.73 -4.57 -6.18
C GLU A 153 -32.23 -4.83 -4.75
N GLY A 154 -31.99 -3.90 -3.81
CA GLY A 154 -32.37 -4.04 -2.41
C GLY A 154 -31.52 -5.05 -1.64
N THR A 155 -30.31 -5.33 -2.12
CA THR A 155 -29.31 -6.17 -1.46
C THR A 155 -28.12 -5.32 -1.02
N TYR A 156 -27.49 -5.65 0.10
CA TYR A 156 -26.22 -5.03 0.48
C TYR A 156 -25.12 -6.05 0.17
N GLY A 157 -24.16 -5.67 -0.68
CA GLY A 157 -23.04 -6.52 -1.05
C GLY A 157 -22.16 -6.86 0.16
N THR A 158 -21.55 -8.05 0.14
CA THR A 158 -20.66 -8.54 1.22
C THR A 158 -19.18 -8.19 0.99
N ARG A 159 -18.83 -7.53 -0.12
CA ARG A 159 -17.45 -7.19 -0.50
C ARG A 159 -17.03 -5.84 0.10
N ALA A 160 -16.19 -5.88 1.13
CA ALA A 160 -15.56 -4.69 1.67
C ALA A 160 -14.29 -4.35 0.85
N ILE A 161 -14.23 -3.18 0.23
CA ILE A 161 -12.95 -2.51 -0.04
C ILE A 161 -12.70 -1.54 1.10
N GLY A 162 -11.45 -1.41 1.53
CA GLY A 162 -11.03 -0.51 2.61
C GLY A 162 -11.29 0.96 2.30
N PHE A 163 -12.52 1.43 2.46
CA PHE A 163 -12.81 2.85 2.64
C PHE A 163 -12.19 3.26 3.96
N GLY A 164 -11.16 4.10 3.90
CA GLY A 164 -10.72 4.84 5.07
C GLY A 164 -11.80 5.85 5.40
N LEU A 165 -12.77 5.47 6.22
CA LEU A 165 -13.57 6.46 6.92
C LEU A 165 -12.57 7.26 7.76
N MET A 166 -12.45 8.56 7.47
CA MET A 166 -11.82 9.47 8.43
C MET A 166 -12.66 9.35 9.70
N ASP A 167 -12.15 8.65 10.72
CA ASP A 167 -12.80 8.60 12.02
C ASP A 167 -13.05 10.04 12.47
N GLU A 168 -14.31 10.39 12.72
CA GLU A 168 -14.62 11.60 13.48
C GLU A 168 -13.81 11.57 14.78
N PRO A 169 -13.25 12.71 15.24
CA PRO A 169 -12.50 12.75 16.47
C PRO A 169 -13.38 12.24 17.61
N SER A 170 -13.00 11.09 18.18
CA SER A 170 -13.62 10.52 19.37
C SER A 170 -13.77 11.63 20.43
N PRO A 171 -14.96 11.84 21.02
CA PRO A 171 -15.12 12.84 22.06
C PRO A 171 -14.18 12.47 23.20
N GLN A 172 -13.19 13.33 23.46
CA GLN A 172 -12.38 13.26 24.66
C GLN A 172 -13.34 13.24 25.84
N ARG A 173 -13.24 12.19 26.67
CA ARG A 173 -13.89 12.15 27.97
C ARG A 173 -13.49 13.41 28.72
N ALA A 174 -14.43 14.34 28.85
CA ALA A 174 -14.36 15.42 29.82
C ALA A 174 -14.18 14.76 31.18
N ILE A 175 -12.95 14.77 31.67
CA ILE A 175 -12.66 14.48 33.07
C ILE A 175 -13.10 15.74 33.80
N ALA A 176 -14.33 15.71 34.32
CA ALA A 176 -14.83 16.73 35.20
C ALA A 176 -13.98 16.72 36.47
N GLU A 177 -13.33 17.86 36.72
CA GLU A 177 -12.79 18.20 38.02
C GLU A 177 -13.92 18.18 39.06
N SER A 178 -13.69 17.50 40.17
CA SER A 178 -14.34 17.73 41.46
C SER A 178 -13.43 17.20 42.57
#